data_AF-M8C9U7-F1
#
_entry.id   AF-M8C9U7-F1
#
_cell.length_a   1.000
_cell.length_b   1.000
_cell.length_c   1.000
_cell.angle_alpha   90.00
_cell.angle_beta   90.00
_cell.angle_gamma   90.00
#
_symmetry.space_group_name_H-M   'P 1'
#
loop_
_entity.id
_entity.type
_entity.pdbx_description
1 polymer ?
#
loop_
_entity_poly.entity_id
_entity_poly.type
_entity_poly.pdbx_seq_one_letter_code
_entity_poly.pdbx_strand_id
1 'polypeptide(L)'
;MAAARSCTTPCWSDLPTDLLASIVQFLELPGALAFACVCTSWRAASGDIPHPRTPWLMSWEPDPHPAGGRSRSAVTCKLRNLLDVDRVHSLTFPAGTFVTCCGASNGWLVVVDELCNLSLHNPFTSQTIPLPPVTDFPCVTAVVPDDQGKIKAYRLSRSSGQYIDAQQYDAYHLATYFYWKAELSGDPSGGGDYAVTVVHFGGRWISHVSCPTTRGKSRLTDSAGARASTSTHSSTTRTIWPRISTGRRSCPATRPEAATTPSRSSTSAAGLAPSAIEDVVMGGAD
;
A
#
# COMPACT_ATOMS: atom_id res chain seq x y z
N MET A 1 -52.74 -38.82 -14.67
CA MET A 1 -51.53 -38.33 -13.97
C MET A 1 -51.10 -37.05 -14.66
N ALA A 2 -51.33 -35.90 -14.03
CA ALA A 2 -50.79 -34.64 -14.52
C ALA A 2 -49.31 -34.59 -14.17
N ALA A 3 -48.44 -34.39 -15.17
CA ALA A 3 -47.03 -34.13 -14.95
C ALA A 3 -46.91 -32.84 -14.15
N ALA A 4 -46.33 -32.93 -12.95
CA ALA A 4 -45.94 -31.76 -12.19
C ALA A 4 -44.93 -30.98 -13.05
N ARG A 5 -45.29 -29.75 -13.42
CA ARG A 5 -44.34 -28.80 -14.01
C ARG A 5 -43.32 -28.53 -12.91
N SER A 6 -42.13 -29.13 -13.03
CA SER A 6 -41.01 -28.77 -12.17
C SER A 6 -40.68 -27.31 -12.44
N CYS A 7 -41.00 -26.46 -11.46
CA CYS A 7 -40.54 -25.08 -11.44
C CYS A 7 -39.03 -25.11 -11.21
N THR A 8 -38.25 -25.41 -12.25
CA THR A 8 -36.79 -25.28 -12.21
C THR A 8 -36.51 -23.78 -12.23
N THR A 9 -36.33 -23.21 -11.05
CA THR A 9 -35.71 -21.90 -10.93
C THR A 9 -34.37 -21.95 -11.67
N PRO A 10 -34.08 -21.01 -12.58
CA PRO A 10 -32.82 -21.03 -13.31
C PRO A 10 -31.65 -21.04 -12.33
N CYS A 11 -30.77 -22.02 -12.46
CA CYS A 11 -29.59 -22.19 -11.62
C CYS A 11 -28.38 -21.58 -12.33
N TRP A 12 -27.54 -20.85 -11.58
CA TRP A 12 -26.27 -20.32 -12.08
C TRP A 12 -25.30 -21.40 -12.57
N SER A 13 -25.51 -22.66 -12.16
CA SER A 13 -24.72 -23.81 -12.62
C SER A 13 -25.08 -24.28 -14.04
N ASP A 14 -26.27 -23.92 -14.53
CA ASP A 14 -26.76 -24.31 -15.86
C ASP A 14 -26.39 -23.28 -16.95
N LEU A 15 -25.64 -22.23 -16.56
CA LEU A 15 -25.25 -21.18 -17.48
C LEU A 15 -24.23 -21.70 -18.51
N PRO A 16 -24.48 -21.53 -19.82
CA PRO A 16 -23.53 -21.85 -20.87
C PRO A 16 -22.14 -21.23 -20.65
N THR A 17 -21.09 -21.96 -21.03
CA THR A 17 -19.67 -21.56 -20.84
C THR A 17 -19.33 -20.23 -21.50
N ASP A 18 -19.94 -19.92 -22.64
CA ASP A 18 -19.78 -18.64 -23.36
C ASP A 18 -20.34 -17.45 -22.57
N LEU A 19 -21.46 -17.63 -21.87
CA LEU A 19 -22.00 -16.60 -20.97
C LEU A 19 -21.13 -16.43 -19.72
N LEU A 20 -20.62 -17.53 -19.15
CA LEU A 20 -19.64 -17.48 -18.05
C LEU A 20 -18.36 -16.75 -18.46
N ALA A 21 -17.83 -17.05 -19.65
CA ALA A 21 -16.66 -16.38 -20.22
C ALA A 21 -16.92 -14.90 -20.53
N SER A 22 -18.17 -14.52 -20.81
CA SER A 22 -18.55 -13.12 -20.98
C SER A 22 -18.60 -12.40 -19.62
N ILE A 23 -19.20 -13.02 -18.60
CA ILE A 23 -19.29 -12.45 -17.24
C ILE A 23 -17.91 -12.12 -16.68
N VAL A 24 -16.96 -13.05 -16.78
CA VAL A 24 -15.63 -12.87 -16.18
C VAL A 24 -14.84 -11.71 -16.80
N GLN A 25 -15.11 -11.35 -18.07
CA GLN A 25 -14.48 -10.21 -18.74
C GLN A 25 -14.92 -8.86 -18.15
N PHE A 26 -16.05 -8.81 -17.45
CA PHE A 26 -16.54 -7.62 -16.77
C PHE A 26 -16.04 -7.49 -15.32
N LEU A 27 -15.28 -8.46 -14.81
CA LEU A 27 -14.79 -8.46 -13.44
C LEU A 27 -13.36 -7.90 -13.37
N GLU A 28 -13.11 -7.06 -12.37
CA GLU A 28 -11.74 -6.75 -11.96
C GLU A 28 -11.06 -8.01 -11.39
N LEU A 29 -9.73 -7.98 -11.27
CA LEU A 29 -8.94 -9.17 -10.92
C LEU A 29 -9.42 -9.91 -9.65
N PRO A 30 -9.75 -9.24 -8.53
CA PRO A 30 -10.27 -9.94 -7.35
C PRO A 30 -11.55 -10.70 -7.64
N GLY A 31 -12.49 -10.08 -8.38
CA GLY A 31 -13.74 -10.71 -8.79
C GLY A 31 -13.49 -11.87 -9.75
N ALA A 32 -12.56 -11.71 -10.68
CA ALA A 32 -12.20 -12.73 -11.66
C ALA A 32 -11.54 -13.96 -11.00
N LEU A 33 -10.68 -13.75 -9.99
CA LEU A 33 -10.10 -14.83 -9.19
C LEU A 33 -11.17 -15.54 -8.34
N ALA A 34 -12.06 -14.78 -7.69
CA ALA A 34 -13.17 -15.35 -6.93
C ALA A 34 -14.09 -16.18 -7.83
N PHE A 35 -14.38 -15.68 -9.05
CA PHE A 35 -15.14 -16.38 -10.08
C PHE A 35 -14.49 -17.72 -10.45
N ALA A 36 -13.17 -17.75 -10.66
CA ALA A 36 -12.42 -18.97 -10.95
C ALA A 36 -12.34 -19.96 -9.77
N CYS A 37 -12.75 -19.56 -8.56
CA CYS A 37 -12.77 -20.39 -7.37
C CYS A 37 -14.14 -21.00 -7.04
N VAL A 38 -15.20 -20.68 -7.79
CA VAL A 38 -16.55 -21.20 -7.53
C VAL A 38 -16.64 -22.72 -7.73
N CYS A 39 -16.33 -23.21 -8.92
CA CYS A 39 -16.30 -24.64 -9.26
C CYS A 39 -15.47 -24.89 -10.52
N THR A 40 -15.33 -26.16 -10.92
CA THR A 40 -14.50 -26.54 -12.09
C THR A 40 -15.00 -25.97 -13.42
N SER A 41 -16.32 -25.85 -13.63
CA SER A 41 -16.87 -25.27 -14.87
C SER A 41 -16.62 -23.77 -14.97
N TRP A 42 -16.77 -23.04 -13.87
CA TRP A 42 -16.47 -21.59 -13.81
C TRP A 42 -14.98 -21.33 -13.96
N ARG A 43 -14.12 -22.16 -13.36
CA ARG A 43 -12.68 -22.12 -13.58
C ARG A 43 -12.32 -22.34 -15.04
N ALA A 44 -12.92 -23.34 -15.70
CA ALA A 44 -12.67 -23.58 -17.12
C ALA A 44 -13.12 -22.40 -17.99
N ALA A 45 -14.26 -21.78 -17.67
CA ALA A 45 -14.76 -20.59 -18.36
C ALA A 45 -13.91 -19.33 -18.11
N SER A 46 -13.21 -19.28 -16.98
CA SER A 46 -12.34 -18.15 -16.62
C SER A 46 -11.10 -18.01 -17.51
N GLY A 47 -10.82 -19.04 -18.32
CA GLY A 47 -9.68 -19.05 -19.23
C GLY A 47 -8.37 -18.92 -18.46
N ASP A 48 -7.48 -18.06 -18.95
CA ASP A 48 -6.10 -18.03 -18.50
C ASP A 48 -5.88 -17.26 -17.18
N ILE A 49 -6.91 -16.95 -16.36
CA ILE A 49 -6.71 -16.12 -15.15
C ILE A 49 -5.50 -16.63 -14.35
N PRO A 50 -4.51 -15.76 -14.07
CA PRO A 50 -3.29 -16.24 -13.46
C PRO A 50 -3.55 -16.84 -12.08
N HIS A 51 -2.72 -17.80 -11.70
CA HIS A 51 -2.88 -18.48 -10.42
C HIS A 51 -2.76 -17.48 -9.27
N PRO A 52 -3.53 -17.62 -8.17
CA PRO A 52 -3.43 -16.73 -7.00
C PRO A 52 -2.02 -16.63 -6.40
N ARG A 53 -1.19 -17.64 -6.65
CA ARG A 53 0.21 -17.72 -6.19
C ARG A 53 1.23 -17.04 -7.10
N THR A 54 0.78 -16.41 -8.18
CA THR A 54 1.65 -15.74 -9.13
C THR A 54 2.16 -14.42 -8.53
N PRO A 55 3.46 -14.10 -8.60
CA PRO A 55 3.95 -12.80 -8.17
C PRO A 55 3.48 -11.71 -9.14
N TRP A 56 2.98 -10.61 -8.59
CA TRP A 56 2.44 -9.49 -9.37
C TRP A 56 3.27 -8.24 -9.19
N LEU A 57 3.50 -7.52 -10.28
CA LEU A 57 3.98 -6.14 -10.23
C LEU A 57 2.78 -5.21 -10.23
N MET A 58 2.55 -4.53 -9.11
CA MET A 58 1.53 -3.51 -8.95
C MET A 58 2.14 -2.15 -9.25
N SER A 59 1.53 -1.39 -10.16
CA SER A 59 1.91 -0.02 -10.47
C SER A 59 0.72 0.92 -10.37
N TRP A 60 0.91 2.13 -9.87
CA TRP A 60 -0.12 3.17 -9.85
C TRP A 60 0.44 4.54 -10.19
N GLU A 61 -0.45 5.44 -10.59
CA GLU A 61 -0.12 6.85 -10.73
C GLU A 61 -0.46 7.55 -9.41
N PRO A 62 0.52 8.15 -8.71
CA PRO A 62 0.26 8.93 -7.52
C PRO A 62 -0.61 10.12 -7.89
N ASP A 63 -1.68 10.37 -7.13
CA ASP A 63 -2.39 11.63 -7.30
C ASP A 63 -1.45 12.79 -6.96
N PRO A 64 -1.48 13.88 -7.74
CA PRO A 64 -0.85 15.11 -7.30
C PRO A 64 -1.48 15.57 -5.98
N HIS A 65 -0.65 16.13 -5.09
CA HIS A 65 -1.10 16.69 -3.81
C HIS A 65 -2.33 17.59 -4.06
N PRO A 66 -3.48 17.33 -3.41
CA PRO A 66 -4.72 18.04 -3.73
C PRO A 66 -4.57 19.51 -3.36
N ALA A 67 -4.31 20.36 -4.36
CA ALA A 67 -4.36 21.80 -4.20
C ALA A 67 -5.83 22.20 -3.97
N GLY A 68 -6.15 22.65 -2.75
CA GLY A 68 -7.42 23.31 -2.46
C GLY A 68 -8.66 22.41 -2.40
N GLY A 69 -8.77 21.55 -1.38
CA GLY A 69 -10.05 21.02 -0.91
C GLY A 69 -10.81 20.08 -1.85
N ARG A 70 -10.20 19.61 -2.94
CA ARG A 70 -10.80 18.59 -3.80
C ARG A 70 -10.81 17.23 -3.10
N SER A 71 -11.97 16.57 -3.12
CA SER A 71 -12.08 15.16 -2.75
C SER A 71 -11.23 14.33 -3.69
N ARG A 72 -10.38 13.45 -3.15
CA ARG A 72 -9.56 12.55 -3.96
C ARG A 72 -10.42 11.53 -4.68
N SER A 73 -9.91 11.08 -5.81
CA SER A 73 -10.54 10.06 -6.65
C SER A 73 -10.13 8.66 -6.18
N ALA A 74 -10.86 7.66 -6.67
CA ALA A 74 -10.43 6.27 -6.55
C ALA A 74 -9.07 6.07 -7.22
N VAL A 75 -8.21 5.24 -6.62
CA VAL A 75 -6.88 4.93 -7.15
C VAL A 75 -6.99 3.64 -7.96
N THR A 76 -6.77 3.73 -9.28
CA THR A 76 -6.71 2.55 -10.15
C THR A 76 -5.25 2.09 -10.28
N CYS A 77 -5.01 0.84 -9.91
CA CYS A 77 -3.72 0.19 -9.98
C CYS A 77 -3.71 -0.82 -11.13
N LYS A 78 -2.53 -1.00 -11.73
CA LYS A 78 -2.28 -2.02 -12.76
C LYS A 78 -1.45 -3.15 -12.15
N LEU A 79 -1.93 -4.37 -12.27
CA LEU A 79 -1.27 -5.60 -11.85
C LEU A 79 -0.76 -6.32 -13.10
N ARG A 80 0.56 -6.49 -13.19
CA ARG A 80 1.22 -7.20 -14.28
C ARG A 80 1.79 -8.51 -13.77
N ASN A 81 1.57 -9.57 -14.52
CA ASN A 81 2.22 -10.85 -14.25
C ASN A 81 3.68 -10.76 -14.74
N LEU A 82 4.64 -11.12 -13.89
CA LEU A 82 6.06 -11.11 -14.27
C LEU A 82 6.41 -12.18 -15.32
N LEU A 83 5.60 -13.22 -15.44
CA LEU A 83 5.76 -14.30 -16.42
C LEU A 83 4.98 -14.05 -17.72
N ASP A 84 4.07 -13.07 -17.72
CA ASP A 84 3.20 -12.72 -18.85
C ASP A 84 2.96 -11.20 -18.84
N VAL A 85 3.96 -10.47 -19.35
CA VAL A 85 4.08 -9.00 -19.21
C VAL A 85 3.01 -8.25 -20.02
N ASP A 86 2.52 -8.85 -21.09
CA ASP A 86 1.46 -8.28 -21.93
C ASP A 86 0.10 -8.30 -21.23
N ARG A 87 -0.03 -9.12 -20.19
CA ARG A 87 -1.25 -9.25 -19.44
C ARG A 87 -1.29 -8.29 -18.26
N VAL A 88 -2.15 -7.28 -18.42
CA VAL A 88 -2.37 -6.24 -17.42
C VAL A 88 -3.79 -6.37 -16.89
N HIS A 89 -3.92 -6.46 -15.58
CA HIS A 89 -5.19 -6.42 -14.88
C HIS A 89 -5.35 -5.12 -14.11
N SER A 90 -6.57 -4.61 -14.01
CA SER A 90 -6.89 -3.42 -13.21
C SER A 90 -7.45 -3.81 -11.84
N LEU A 91 -7.12 -2.99 -10.85
CA LEU A 91 -7.65 -3.05 -9.50
C LEU A 91 -7.94 -1.64 -9.01
N THR A 92 -9.18 -1.37 -8.62
CA THR A 92 -9.59 -0.03 -8.16
C THR A 92 -9.79 0.00 -6.66
N PHE A 93 -9.10 0.93 -5.98
CA PHE A 93 -9.30 1.19 -4.57
C PHE A 93 -10.22 2.40 -4.36
N PRO A 94 -11.12 2.37 -3.36
CA PRO A 94 -11.90 3.54 -2.97
C PRO A 94 -11.03 4.77 -2.67
N ALA A 95 -11.61 5.96 -2.84
CA ALA A 95 -10.94 7.20 -2.51
C ALA A 95 -10.46 7.21 -1.06
N GLY A 96 -9.23 7.69 -0.82
CA GLY A 96 -8.63 7.77 0.50
C GLY A 96 -8.10 6.45 1.08
N THR A 97 -8.15 5.34 0.33
CA THR A 97 -7.60 4.05 0.81
C THR A 97 -6.10 4.16 1.11
N PHE A 98 -5.34 4.77 0.20
CA PHE A 98 -3.92 5.04 0.41
C PHE A 98 -3.41 6.17 -0.49
N VAL A 99 -2.30 6.76 -0.07
CA VAL A 99 -1.54 7.75 -0.85
C VAL A 99 -0.28 7.16 -1.44
N THR A 100 0.34 6.21 -0.74
CA THR A 100 1.50 5.45 -1.20
C THR A 100 1.49 4.04 -0.57
N CYS A 101 2.29 3.16 -1.14
CA CYS A 101 2.54 1.82 -0.63
C CYS A 101 4.03 1.66 -0.35
N CYS A 102 4.38 1.21 0.85
CA CYS A 102 5.76 1.09 1.29
C CYS A 102 6.23 -0.37 1.41
N GLY A 103 5.36 -1.35 1.17
CA GLY A 103 5.73 -2.75 1.30
C GLY A 103 4.66 -3.70 0.79
N ALA A 104 5.08 -4.94 0.56
CA ALA A 104 4.20 -6.01 0.15
C ALA A 104 4.79 -7.35 0.59
N SER A 105 3.97 -8.25 1.13
CA SER A 105 4.36 -9.62 1.49
C SER A 105 3.13 -10.49 1.70
N ASN A 106 3.20 -11.77 1.34
CA ASN A 106 2.15 -12.78 1.59
C ASN A 106 0.74 -12.37 1.11
N GLY A 107 0.63 -11.69 -0.05
CA GLY A 107 -0.66 -11.17 -0.54
C GLY A 107 -1.18 -9.91 0.16
N TRP A 108 -0.43 -9.33 1.10
CA TRP A 108 -0.76 -8.08 1.79
C TRP A 108 0.11 -6.93 1.32
N LEU A 109 -0.53 -5.76 1.13
CA LEU A 109 0.10 -4.47 0.92
C LEU A 109 0.30 -3.77 2.25
N VAL A 110 1.40 -3.05 2.41
CA VAL A 110 1.59 -2.08 3.51
C VAL A 110 1.36 -0.68 2.96
N VAL A 111 0.17 -0.16 3.21
CA VAL A 111 -0.31 1.09 2.63
C VAL A 111 -0.32 2.21 3.67
N VAL A 112 -0.15 3.44 3.18
CA VAL A 112 -0.16 4.66 3.99
C VAL A 112 -1.35 5.53 3.58
N ASP A 113 -2.17 5.93 4.54
CA ASP A 113 -3.33 6.81 4.30
C ASP A 113 -2.94 8.31 4.25
N GLU A 114 -3.92 9.17 4.02
CA GLU A 114 -3.73 10.63 3.94
C GLU A 114 -3.30 11.28 5.26
N LEU A 115 -3.55 10.60 6.37
CA LEU A 115 -3.18 11.02 7.71
C LEU A 115 -1.85 10.38 8.15
N CYS A 116 -1.10 9.78 7.23
CA CYS A 116 0.18 9.11 7.50
C CYS A 116 0.03 7.87 8.40
N ASN A 117 -1.17 7.30 8.55
CA ASN A 117 -1.35 6.04 9.26
C ASN A 117 -1.03 4.87 8.35
N LEU A 118 -0.43 3.85 8.93
CA LEU A 118 -0.14 2.59 8.26
C LEU A 118 -1.29 1.61 8.41
N SER A 119 -1.54 0.83 7.37
CA SER A 119 -2.39 -0.35 7.46
C SER A 119 -1.89 -1.47 6.55
N LEU A 120 -2.25 -2.70 6.90
CA LEU A 120 -2.12 -3.84 6.01
C LEU A 120 -3.40 -3.97 5.22
N HIS A 121 -3.29 -4.11 3.91
CA HIS A 121 -4.44 -4.22 3.03
C HIS A 121 -4.30 -5.42 2.10
N ASN A 122 -5.30 -6.29 2.07
CA ASN A 122 -5.38 -7.40 1.13
C ASN A 122 -6.30 -7.01 -0.03
N PRO A 123 -5.75 -6.80 -1.25
CA PRO A 123 -6.53 -6.35 -2.40
C PRO A 123 -7.51 -7.39 -2.94
N PHE A 124 -7.37 -8.67 -2.57
CA PHE A 124 -8.21 -9.75 -3.07
C PHE A 124 -9.37 -10.08 -2.12
N THR A 125 -9.16 -9.90 -0.81
CA THR A 125 -10.20 -10.11 0.21
C THR A 125 -10.84 -8.82 0.69
N SER A 126 -10.30 -7.66 0.28
CA SER A 126 -10.66 -6.32 0.78
C SER A 126 -10.47 -6.16 2.30
N GLN A 127 -9.73 -7.07 2.94
CA GLN A 127 -9.47 -7.00 4.38
C GLN A 127 -8.42 -5.94 4.68
N THR A 128 -8.67 -5.14 5.72
CA THR A 128 -7.75 -4.10 6.18
C THR A 128 -7.47 -4.30 7.67
N ILE A 129 -6.19 -4.28 8.04
CA ILE A 129 -5.73 -4.35 9.42
C ILE A 129 -4.99 -3.05 9.75
N PRO A 130 -5.54 -2.18 10.61
CA PRO A 130 -4.87 -0.95 10.99
C PRO A 130 -3.61 -1.26 11.81
N LEU A 131 -2.53 -0.54 11.52
CA LEU A 131 -1.32 -0.54 12.35
C LEU A 131 -1.37 0.65 13.32
N PRO A 132 -0.47 0.70 14.33
CA PRO A 132 -0.39 1.83 15.24
C PRO A 132 -0.33 3.17 14.47
N PRO A 133 -1.09 4.19 14.91
CA PRO A 133 -1.13 5.48 14.22
C PRO A 133 0.24 6.15 14.25
N VAL A 134 0.49 7.06 13.32
CA VAL A 134 1.78 7.77 13.24
C VAL A 134 2.10 8.55 14.52
N THR A 135 1.09 8.95 15.28
CA THR A 135 1.23 9.66 16.54
C THR A 135 1.73 8.80 17.70
N ASP A 136 1.77 7.47 17.54
CA ASP A 136 2.39 6.57 18.53
C ASP A 136 3.93 6.67 18.51
N PHE A 137 4.50 7.24 17.44
CA PHE A 137 5.92 7.55 17.39
C PHE A 137 6.24 8.77 18.25
N PRO A 138 7.13 8.69 19.26
CA PRO A 138 7.44 9.82 20.14
C PRO A 138 8.00 11.05 19.42
N CYS A 139 8.61 10.84 18.26
CA CYS A 139 9.15 11.91 17.42
C CYS A 139 8.09 12.66 16.63
N VAL A 140 6.84 12.17 16.56
CA VAL A 140 5.76 12.74 15.76
C VAL A 140 4.68 13.33 16.66
N THR A 141 4.29 14.58 16.41
CA THR A 141 3.18 15.23 17.11
C THR A 141 2.18 15.76 16.10
N ALA A 142 0.90 15.41 16.26
CA ALA A 142 -0.16 15.97 15.44
C ALA A 142 -0.29 17.48 15.69
N VAL A 143 -0.35 18.25 14.61
CA VAL A 143 -0.67 19.68 14.63
C VAL A 143 -2.11 19.80 14.14
N VAL A 144 -3.00 20.12 15.07
CA VAL A 144 -4.44 20.35 14.81
C VAL A 144 -4.63 21.85 14.60
N PRO A 145 -4.84 22.34 13.37
CA PRO A 145 -4.83 23.77 13.10
C PRO A 145 -6.22 24.41 13.07
N ASP A 146 -7.32 23.66 13.28
CA ASP A 146 -8.68 24.21 13.17
C ASP A 146 -9.58 23.91 14.37
N ASP A 147 -10.61 24.77 14.51
CA ASP A 147 -11.69 24.68 15.51
C ASP A 147 -12.58 23.43 15.32
N GLN A 148 -12.38 22.69 14.22
CA GLN A 148 -13.09 21.45 13.89
C GLN A 148 -12.32 20.19 14.35
N GLY A 149 -11.12 20.35 14.92
CA GLY A 149 -10.33 19.25 15.47
C GLY A 149 -9.67 18.36 14.41
N LYS A 150 -9.57 18.78 13.14
CA LYS A 150 -9.02 17.95 12.07
C LYS A 150 -7.50 18.06 11.98
N ILE A 151 -6.81 16.92 11.98
CA ILE A 151 -5.36 16.86 11.76
C ILE A 151 -5.08 17.25 10.30
N LYS A 152 -4.19 18.23 10.09
CA LYS A 152 -3.73 18.64 8.75
C LYS A 152 -2.22 18.58 8.59
N ALA A 153 -1.48 18.56 9.71
CA ALA A 153 -0.04 18.58 9.71
C ALA A 153 0.52 17.81 10.90
N TYR A 154 1.78 17.46 10.80
CA TYR A 154 2.56 16.81 11.83
C TYR A 154 3.85 17.59 12.05
N ARG A 155 4.28 17.65 13.31
CA ARG A 155 5.60 18.11 13.70
C ARG A 155 6.47 16.89 13.93
N LEU A 156 7.55 16.77 13.17
CA LEU A 156 8.57 15.74 13.35
C LEU A 156 9.76 16.35 14.09
N SER A 157 10.05 15.81 15.27
CA SER A 157 11.20 16.17 16.09
C SER A 157 12.33 15.15 15.90
N ARG A 158 13.54 15.64 15.65
CA ARG A 158 14.74 14.85 15.46
C ARG A 158 15.78 15.28 16.47
N SER A 159 16.21 14.36 17.34
CA SER A 159 17.36 14.61 18.21
C SER A 159 18.65 14.20 17.51
N SER A 160 19.61 15.13 17.44
CA SER A 160 20.98 14.86 17.00
C SER A 160 21.95 15.45 18.02
N GLY A 161 22.37 14.63 18.99
CA GLY A 161 23.17 15.10 20.12
C GLY A 161 22.40 16.11 20.98
N GLN A 162 22.95 17.31 21.18
CA GLN A 162 22.30 18.39 21.94
C GLN A 162 21.28 19.21 21.15
N TYR A 163 21.16 19.02 19.83
CA TYR A 163 20.24 19.78 18.99
C TYR A 163 18.96 18.98 18.71
N ILE A 164 17.82 19.60 18.98
CA ILE A 164 16.49 19.14 18.57
C ILE A 164 16.09 19.99 17.36
N ASP A 165 16.04 19.37 16.18
CA ASP A 165 15.41 19.98 15.01
C ASP A 165 13.93 19.56 14.98
N ALA A 166 13.04 20.50 14.74
CA ALA A 166 11.60 20.24 14.66
C ALA A 166 11.05 20.86 13.37
N GLN A 167 10.64 20.01 12.44
CA GLN A 167 10.05 20.45 11.18
C GLN A 167 8.59 20.10 11.12
N GLN A 168 7.80 21.01 10.56
CA GLN A 168 6.37 20.79 10.32
C GLN A 168 6.17 20.39 8.87
N TYR A 169 5.33 19.38 8.67
CA TYR A 169 4.94 18.88 7.37
C TYR A 169 3.43 18.72 7.33
N ASP A 170 2.78 19.01 6.21
CA ASP A 170 1.40 18.58 6.04
C ASP A 170 1.31 17.04 6.05
N ALA A 171 0.14 16.53 6.40
CA ALA A 171 -0.08 15.09 6.61
C ALA A 171 0.24 14.25 5.37
N TYR A 172 -0.15 14.75 4.19
CA TYR A 172 0.10 14.11 2.91
C TYR A 172 1.60 14.03 2.61
N HIS A 173 2.31 15.15 2.76
CA HIS A 173 3.75 15.18 2.55
C HIS A 173 4.40 14.14 3.46
N LEU A 174 4.10 14.15 4.77
CA LEU A 174 4.66 13.16 5.69
C LEU A 174 4.37 11.72 5.23
N ALA A 175 3.13 11.41 4.83
CA ALA A 175 2.73 10.09 4.37
C ALA A 175 3.56 9.57 3.17
N THR A 176 3.96 10.46 2.25
CA THR A 176 4.72 10.07 1.05
C THR A 176 6.21 9.78 1.26
N TYR A 177 6.81 10.19 2.39
CA TYR A 177 8.25 9.99 2.61
C TYR A 177 8.63 9.40 3.96
N PHE A 178 7.77 9.47 4.98
CA PHE A 178 8.10 9.06 6.35
C PHE A 178 8.42 7.56 6.43
N TYR A 179 7.65 6.74 5.72
CA TYR A 179 7.88 5.30 5.61
C TYR A 179 8.62 4.97 4.31
N TRP A 180 9.87 4.54 4.44
CA TRP A 180 10.70 4.22 3.27
C TRP A 180 10.38 2.84 2.70
N LYS A 181 10.35 1.82 3.56
CA LYS A 181 10.04 0.43 3.22
C LYS A 181 9.42 -0.27 4.42
N ALA A 182 8.47 -1.17 4.20
CA ALA A 182 7.95 -2.08 5.20
C ALA A 182 7.98 -3.54 4.72
N GLU A 183 8.07 -4.47 5.67
CA GLU A 183 8.09 -5.91 5.41
C GLU A 183 7.39 -6.68 6.54
N LEU A 184 6.65 -7.73 6.17
CA LEU A 184 5.98 -8.61 7.11
C LEU A 184 6.81 -9.87 7.34
N SER A 185 6.90 -10.31 8.60
CA SER A 185 7.59 -11.55 8.97
C SER A 185 6.78 -12.83 8.68
N GLY A 186 5.48 -12.71 8.43
CA GLY A 186 4.54 -13.83 8.26
C GLY A 186 3.24 -13.39 7.61
N ASP A 187 2.33 -14.32 7.33
CA ASP A 187 1.00 -14.06 6.76
C ASP A 187 -0.02 -13.70 7.86
N PRO A 188 -0.58 -12.47 7.86
CA PRO A 188 -1.67 -12.09 8.75
C PRO A 188 -2.93 -12.98 8.66
N SER A 189 -3.15 -13.67 7.55
CA SER A 189 -4.31 -14.56 7.35
C SER A 189 -4.11 -15.94 7.99
N GLY A 190 -2.86 -16.35 8.24
CA GLY A 190 -2.49 -17.70 8.68
C GLY A 190 -2.75 -18.00 10.16
N GLY A 191 -3.28 -17.04 10.92
CA GLY A 191 -3.57 -17.19 12.35
C GLY A 191 -2.35 -17.28 13.28
N GLY A 192 -1.14 -17.21 12.73
CA GLY A 192 0.11 -17.16 13.49
C GLY A 192 0.51 -15.74 13.88
N ASP A 193 1.44 -15.62 14.82
CA ASP A 193 2.07 -14.35 15.14
C ASP A 193 2.81 -13.82 13.91
N TYR A 194 2.66 -12.54 13.63
CA TYR A 194 3.41 -11.86 12.61
C TYR A 194 3.91 -10.52 13.14
N ALA A 195 4.84 -9.93 12.42
CA ALA A 195 5.28 -8.59 12.71
C ALA A 195 5.53 -7.78 11.46
N VAL A 196 5.45 -6.47 11.62
CA VAL A 196 5.73 -5.50 10.56
C VAL A 196 6.95 -4.71 10.96
N THR A 197 8.00 -4.80 10.13
CA THR A 197 9.22 -4.01 10.27
C THR A 197 9.15 -2.86 9.29
N VAL A 198 9.37 -1.64 9.78
CA VAL A 198 9.30 -0.42 8.97
C VAL A 198 10.61 0.32 9.05
N VAL A 199 11.22 0.55 7.89
CA VAL A 199 12.37 1.44 7.72
C VAL A 199 11.83 2.83 7.45
N HIS A 200 12.22 3.79 8.28
CA HIS A 200 11.77 5.17 8.17
C HIS A 200 12.69 6.02 7.30
N PHE A 201 12.24 7.22 6.98
CA PHE A 201 12.96 8.20 6.18
C PHE A 201 14.43 8.34 6.60
N GLY A 202 15.32 8.32 5.60
CA GLY A 202 16.77 8.39 5.78
C GLY A 202 17.45 7.07 6.15
N GLY A 203 16.69 5.99 6.39
CA GLY A 203 17.23 4.64 6.65
C GLY A 203 18.02 4.50 7.96
N ARG A 204 17.95 5.51 8.83
CA ARG A 204 18.70 5.55 10.10
C ARG A 204 17.87 5.06 11.30
N TRP A 205 16.61 4.73 11.05
CA TRP A 205 15.64 4.39 12.07
C TRP A 205 14.72 3.29 11.56
N ILE A 206 14.48 2.29 12.42
CA ILE A 206 13.62 1.15 12.15
C ILE A 206 12.67 1.01 13.34
N SER A 207 11.39 0.81 13.05
CA SER A 207 10.41 0.43 14.07
C SER A 207 9.82 -0.92 13.77
N HIS A 208 9.37 -1.62 14.80
CA HIS A 208 8.75 -2.92 14.67
C HIS A 208 7.46 -2.98 15.48
N VAL A 209 6.42 -3.56 14.89
CA VAL A 209 5.17 -3.88 15.58
C VAL A 209 4.92 -5.38 15.50
N SER A 210 4.85 -6.01 16.66
CA SER A 210 4.44 -7.42 16.79
C SER A 210 2.92 -7.50 16.91
N CYS A 211 2.30 -8.41 16.15
CA CYS A 211 0.89 -8.73 16.24
C CYS A 211 0.73 -10.18 16.73
N PRO A 212 0.58 -10.38 18.04
CA PRO A 212 0.38 -11.71 18.60
C PRO A 212 -1.06 -12.19 18.43
N THR A 213 -1.24 -13.48 18.14
CA THR A 213 -2.55 -14.15 17.94
C THR A 213 -3.44 -14.06 19.18
N THR A 214 -2.86 -13.96 20.39
CA THR A 214 -3.61 -13.95 21.65
C THR A 214 -3.84 -12.53 22.18
N ARG A 215 -4.99 -11.91 21.86
CA ARG A 215 -5.63 -10.74 22.54
C ARG A 215 -4.69 -9.71 23.22
N GLY A 216 -3.52 -9.47 22.66
CA GLY A 216 -2.55 -8.49 23.14
C GLY A 216 -2.62 -7.28 22.23
N LYS A 217 -2.66 -6.08 22.80
CA LYS A 217 -2.49 -4.85 21.99
C LYS A 217 -1.17 -4.95 21.24
N SER A 218 -1.20 -4.65 19.95
CA SER A 218 0.01 -4.49 19.15
C SER A 218 0.93 -3.48 19.84
N ARG A 219 2.23 -3.81 19.94
CA ARG A 219 3.20 -2.98 20.65
C ARG A 219 4.26 -2.50 19.67
N LEU A 220 4.38 -1.18 19.55
CA LEU A 220 5.44 -0.55 18.80
C LEU A 220 6.73 -0.59 19.64
N THR A 221 7.83 -1.01 19.02
CA THR A 221 9.17 -1.01 19.60
C THR A 221 10.14 -0.30 18.67
N ASP A 222 11.02 0.51 19.26
CA ASP A 222 12.01 1.33 18.54
C ASP A 222 13.42 0.79 18.82
N SER A 223 14.21 0.56 17.78
CA SER A 223 15.65 0.33 17.90
C SER A 223 16.41 1.62 17.58
N ALA A 224 16.35 2.60 18.48
CA ALA A 224 17.21 3.77 18.41
C ALA A 224 18.63 3.39 18.87
N GLY A 225 19.58 3.25 17.94
CA GLY A 225 21.01 3.34 18.25
C GLY A 225 21.76 2.06 18.66
N ALA A 226 21.36 0.86 18.21
CA ALA A 226 22.20 -0.33 18.39
C ALA A 226 23.32 -0.38 17.32
N ARG A 227 24.54 -0.05 17.75
CA ARG A 227 25.76 -0.39 17.01
C ARG A 227 25.76 -1.91 16.78
N ALA A 228 25.89 -2.34 15.53
CA ALA A 228 25.92 -3.74 15.13
C ALA A 228 26.87 -4.52 16.05
N SER A 229 26.29 -5.33 16.93
CA SER A 229 27.00 -6.30 17.74
C SER A 229 26.67 -7.64 17.13
N THR A 230 27.61 -8.19 16.36
CA THR A 230 27.54 -9.53 15.81
C THR A 230 27.40 -10.54 16.94
N SER A 231 26.20 -11.08 17.12
CA SER A 231 25.94 -12.30 17.86
C SER A 231 25.69 -13.40 16.84
N THR A 232 26.72 -14.19 16.58
CA THR A 232 26.68 -15.42 15.80
C THR A 232 25.72 -16.41 16.46
N HIS A 233 24.55 -16.61 15.86
CA HIS A 233 23.85 -17.90 15.90
C HIS A 233 23.47 -18.26 14.48
N SER A 234 24.04 -19.39 14.04
CA SER A 234 23.92 -19.93 12.70
C SER A 234 22.55 -20.56 12.49
N SER A 235 21.72 -19.91 11.67
CA SER A 235 20.66 -20.58 10.92
C SER A 235 20.78 -20.10 9.47
N THR A 236 21.41 -20.94 8.66
CA THR A 236 21.72 -20.69 7.27
C THR A 236 20.43 -20.74 6.44
N THR A 237 19.78 -19.60 6.23
CA THR A 237 18.88 -19.41 5.09
C THR A 237 19.42 -18.25 4.27
N ARG A 238 20.12 -18.61 3.18
CA ARG A 238 20.81 -17.68 2.29
C ARG A 238 19.78 -17.11 1.32
N THR A 239 19.01 -16.11 1.74
CA THR A 239 18.12 -15.40 0.83
C THR A 239 18.93 -14.33 0.09
N ILE A 240 19.16 -14.59 -1.19
CA ILE A 240 19.84 -13.69 -2.12
C ILE A 240 18.89 -12.51 -2.37
N TRP A 241 19.31 -11.30 -1.98
CA TRP A 241 18.55 -10.06 -2.17
C TRP A 241 18.59 -9.63 -3.64
N PRO A 242 17.46 -9.51 -4.36
CA PRO A 242 17.40 -8.63 -5.52
C PRO A 242 17.34 -7.19 -5.02
N ARG A 243 18.20 -6.36 -5.59
CA ARG A 243 18.22 -4.91 -5.37
C ARG A 243 16.98 -4.30 -6.05
N ILE A 244 15.91 -4.10 -5.29
CA ILE A 244 14.72 -3.37 -5.79
C ILE A 244 15.13 -1.90 -5.97
N SER A 245 15.11 -1.43 -7.22
CA SER A 245 15.40 -0.03 -7.56
C SER A 245 14.16 0.82 -7.32
N THR A 246 13.94 1.26 -6.08
CA THR A 246 13.08 2.42 -5.85
C THR A 246 13.89 3.67 -6.18
N GLY A 247 13.36 4.53 -7.05
CA GLY A 247 13.99 5.81 -7.39
C GLY A 247 14.31 6.61 -6.11
N ARG A 248 15.42 7.36 -6.12
CA ARG A 248 15.83 8.22 -4.99
C ARG A 248 14.71 9.22 -4.66
N ARG A 249 13.88 8.92 -3.66
CA ARG A 249 12.94 9.90 -3.08
C ARG A 249 13.75 10.95 -2.33
N SER A 250 13.88 12.14 -2.92
CA SER A 250 14.62 13.28 -2.37
C SER A 250 13.62 14.27 -1.78
N CYS A 251 13.90 14.80 -0.58
CA CYS A 251 13.07 15.87 -0.01
C CYS A 251 13.14 17.12 -0.91
N PRO A 252 12.02 17.73 -1.30
CA PRO A 252 12.05 19.10 -1.83
C PRO A 252 12.40 20.05 -0.67
N ALA A 253 13.40 20.90 -0.88
CA ALA A 253 13.77 21.92 0.09
C ALA A 253 12.71 23.04 0.09
N THR A 254 11.92 23.15 1.16
CA THR A 254 11.03 24.29 1.37
C THR A 254 11.90 25.51 1.72
N ARG A 255 12.11 26.40 0.76
CA ARG A 255 12.78 27.69 0.96
C ARG A 255 11.73 28.69 1.47
N PRO A 256 11.94 29.40 2.60
CA PRO A 256 10.99 30.42 3.04
C PRO A 256 11.01 31.60 2.06
N GLU A 257 9.83 31.95 1.55
CA GLU A 257 9.61 33.04 0.60
C GLU A 257 9.62 34.38 1.35
N ALA A 258 10.62 35.23 1.08
CA ALA A 258 10.66 36.61 1.54
C ALA A 258 9.95 37.51 0.51
N ALA A 259 8.97 38.28 0.97
CA ALA A 259 8.14 39.17 0.17
C ALA A 259 8.94 40.31 -0.47
N THR A 260 8.84 40.51 -1.78
CA THR A 260 8.89 41.84 -2.45
C THR A 260 8.25 41.76 -3.84
N THR A 261 7.36 42.70 -4.14
CA THR A 261 6.51 42.88 -5.34
C THR A 261 7.26 43.51 -6.56
N PRO A 262 6.65 43.64 -7.77
CA PRO A 262 7.12 42.94 -8.97
C PRO A 262 7.75 43.84 -10.05
N SER A 263 8.53 43.26 -10.98
CA SER A 263 8.59 43.77 -12.35
C SER A 263 9.00 42.71 -13.39
N ARG A 264 8.25 42.74 -14.51
CA ARG A 264 8.56 42.34 -15.90
C ARG A 264 8.95 40.89 -16.23
N SER A 265 7.97 40.22 -16.84
CA SER A 265 8.03 39.47 -18.11
C SER A 265 9.36 38.82 -18.50
N SER A 266 9.42 37.50 -18.40
CA SER A 266 10.09 36.67 -19.39
C SER A 266 9.44 35.29 -19.47
N THR A 267 9.14 34.91 -20.70
CA THR A 267 8.59 33.63 -21.15
C THR A 267 9.51 32.48 -20.72
N SER A 268 8.99 31.47 -20.04
CA SER A 268 9.73 30.23 -19.75
C SER A 268 8.85 29.02 -20.01
N ALA A 269 9.39 28.09 -20.77
CA ALA A 269 8.78 26.88 -21.25
C ALA A 269 8.26 26.00 -20.10
N ALA A 270 7.02 25.54 -20.25
CA ALA A 270 6.45 24.49 -19.41
C ALA A 270 7.21 23.18 -19.67
N GLY A 271 8.22 22.91 -18.84
CA GLY A 271 8.78 21.58 -18.69
C GLY A 271 7.78 20.72 -17.93
N LEU A 272 7.11 19.82 -18.64
CA LEU A 272 6.35 18.72 -18.04
C LEU A 272 7.29 17.90 -17.14
N ALA A 273 7.05 17.94 -15.83
CA ALA A 273 7.69 17.00 -14.92
C ALA A 273 7.20 15.58 -15.24
N PRO A 274 8.07 14.56 -15.26
CA PRO A 274 7.63 13.18 -15.47
C PRO A 274 6.71 12.76 -14.31
N SER A 275 5.52 12.24 -14.62
CA SER A 275 4.68 11.60 -13.61
C SER A 275 5.43 10.39 -13.05
N ALA A 276 5.61 10.36 -11.74
CA ALA A 276 6.37 9.31 -11.09
C ALA A 276 5.46 8.10 -10.90
N ILE A 277 5.58 7.09 -11.76
CA ILE A 277 4.90 5.80 -11.55
C ILE A 277 5.60 5.11 -10.36
N GLU A 278 4.82 4.70 -9.35
CA GLU A 278 5.32 3.88 -8.24
C GLU A 278 4.98 2.39 -8.50
N ASP A 279 5.93 1.51 -8.18
CA ASP A 279 5.85 0.07 -8.42
C ASP A 279 6.12 -0.73 -7.14
N VAL A 280 5.35 -1.79 -6.89
CA VAL A 280 5.50 -2.72 -5.75
C VAL A 280 5.26 -4.17 -6.20
N VAL A 281 6.04 -5.13 -5.69
CA VAL A 281 5.88 -6.55 -6.00
C VAL A 281 5.07 -7.25 -4.92
N MET A 282 3.94 -7.83 -5.30
CA MET A 282 3.08 -8.63 -4.44
C MET A 282 3.42 -10.12 -4.56
N GLY A 283 3.69 -10.77 -3.42
CA GLY A 283 3.78 -12.23 -3.33
C GLY A 283 2.40 -12.89 -3.33
N GLY A 284 2.33 -14.15 -3.71
CA GLY A 284 1.09 -14.93 -3.71
C GLY A 284 0.46 -15.06 -2.31
N ALA A 285 -0.87 -15.18 -2.27
CA ALA A 285 -1.60 -15.59 -1.07
C ALA A 285 -1.68 -17.13 -1.01
N ASP A 286 -1.56 -17.71 0.19
CA ASP A 286 -1.50 -19.15 0.41
C ASP A 286 -2.85 -19.88 0.26
#